data_AF-A0A5E4GN10-F1
#
_entry.id   AF-A0A5E4GN10-F1
#
_cell.length_a   1.000
_cell.length_b   1.000
_cell.length_c   1.000
_cell.angle_alpha   90.00
_cell.angle_beta   90.00
_cell.angle_gamma   90.00
#
_symmetry.space_group_name_H-M   'P 1'
#
loop_
_entity.id
_entity.type
_entity.pdbx_description
1 polymer ?
#
loop_
_entity_poly.entity_id
_entity_poly.type
_entity_poly.pdbx_seq_one_letter_code
_entity_poly.pdbx_strand_id
1 'polypeptide(L)' 'DGSEMADESEYRQIVGSLLYLTATRPDIMFASSLLARFMHNPTRKHMGTAKRVL' A
#
# COMPACT_ATOMS: atom_id res chain seq x y z
N ASP A 1 6.30 4.44 20.81
CA ASP A 1 5.60 4.59 19.53
C ASP A 1 4.53 3.53 19.31
N GLY A 2 3.35 3.74 19.92
CA GLY A 2 2.16 2.92 19.71
C GLY A 2 1.45 3.24 18.39
N SER A 3 2.18 3.31 17.28
CA SER A 3 1.54 3.37 15.96
C SER A 3 0.97 1.99 15.68
N GLU A 4 -0.34 1.81 15.89
CA GLU A 4 -1.06 0.58 15.57
C GLU A 4 -0.60 0.05 14.21
N MET A 5 -0.04 -1.17 14.23
CA MET A 5 0.38 -1.86 13.03
C MET A 5 -0.88 -2.19 12.24
N ALA A 6 -0.85 -1.94 10.93
CA ALA A 6 -1.93 -2.37 10.06
C ALA A 6 -1.82 -3.89 9.85
N ASP A 7 -2.94 -4.54 9.53
CA ASP A 7 -2.93 -5.96 9.20
C ASP A 7 -2.05 -6.20 7.96
N GLU A 8 -1.00 -6.99 8.13
CA GLU A 8 0.00 -7.21 7.08
C GLU A 8 -0.60 -7.92 5.87
N SER A 9 -1.55 -8.83 6.09
CA SER A 9 -2.23 -9.57 5.03
C SER A 9 -3.12 -8.64 4.20
N GLU A 10 -3.93 -7.80 4.86
CA GLU A 10 -4.78 -6.81 4.20
C GLU A 10 -3.93 -5.81 3.40
N TYR A 11 -2.85 -5.30 4.00
CA TYR A 11 -1.97 -4.35 3.34
C TYR A 11 -1.28 -4.95 2.10
N ARG A 12 -0.79 -6.19 2.18
CA ARG A 12 -0.18 -6.90 1.04
C ARG A 12 -1.18 -7.12 -0.09
N GLN A 13 -2.44 -7.46 0.22
CA GLN A 13 -3.48 -7.59 -0.80
C GLN A 13 -3.72 -6.27 -1.54
N ILE A 14 -3.88 -5.17 -0.80
CA ILE A 14 -4.11 -3.84 -1.39
C ILE A 14 -2.92 -3.42 -2.26
N VAL A 15 -1.70 -3.56 -1.75
CA VAL A 15 -0.48 -3.23 -2.51
C VAL A 15 -0.36 -4.12 -3.75
N GLY A 16 -0.71 -5.41 -3.67
CA GLY A 16 -0.74 -6.31 -4.82
C GLY A 16 -1.73 -5.85 -5.90
N SER A 17 -2.94 -5.48 -5.50
CA SER A 17 -3.94 -4.90 -6.42
C SER A 17 -3.47 -3.59 -7.03
N LEU A 18 -2.84 -2.72 -6.24
CA LEU A 18 -2.28 -1.45 -6.72
C LEU A 18 -1.16 -1.67 -7.73
N LEU A 19 -0.26 -2.61 -7.49
CA LEU A 19 0.80 -3.01 -8.42
C LEU A 19 0.22 -3.57 -9.72
N TYR A 20 -0.84 -4.37 -9.64
CA TYR A 20 -1.56 -4.83 -10.84
C TYR A 20 -2.12 -3.66 -11.65
N LEU A 21 -2.72 -2.67 -10.97
CA LEU A 21 -3.25 -1.48 -11.61
C LEU A 21 -2.17 -0.58 -12.23
N THR A 22 -0.93 -0.58 -11.72
CA THR A 22 0.17 0.20 -12.33
C THR A 22 0.44 -0.16 -13.79
N ALA A 23 0.13 -1.40 -14.19
CA ALA A 23 0.30 -1.85 -15.57
C ALA A 23 -0.62 -1.13 -16.56
N THR A 24 -1.78 -0.66 -16.10
CA THR A 24 -2.77 0.06 -16.93
C THR A 24 -2.84 1.55 -16.59
N ARG A 25 -2.41 1.93 -15.38
CA ARG A 25 -2.44 3.30 -14.87
C ARG A 25 -1.06 3.67 -14.29
N PRO A 26 -0.12 4.19 -15.11
CA PRO A 26 1.20 4.59 -14.64
C PRO A 26 1.16 5.78 -13.66
N ASP A 27 0.03 6.52 -13.61
CA ASP A 27 -0.20 7.63 -12.68
C ASP A 27 -0.01 7.21 -11.21
N ILE A 28 -0.46 6.00 -10.85
CA ILE A 28 -0.34 5.47 -9.48
C ILE A 28 0.95 4.66 -9.24
N MET A 29 1.81 4.52 -10.26
CA MET A 29 3.01 3.68 -10.19
C MET A 29 3.96 4.09 -9.07
N PHE A 30 4.15 5.40 -8.90
CA PHE A 30 5.00 5.95 -7.83
C PHE A 30 4.44 5.64 -6.45
N ALA A 31 3.13 5.84 -6.25
CA ALA A 31 2.45 5.57 -4.98
C ALA A 31 2.49 4.07 -4.63
N SER A 32 2.16 3.19 -5.57
CA SER A 32 2.20 1.74 -5.37
C SER A 32 3.60 1.23 -5.03
N SER A 33 4.63 1.74 -5.72
CA SER A 33 6.02 1.36 -5.47
C SER A 33 6.50 1.82 -4.09
N LEU A 34 6.10 3.03 -3.66
CA LEU A 34 6.40 3.53 -2.33
C LEU A 34 5.74 2.69 -1.23
N LEU A 35 4.45 2.34 -1.42
CA LEU A 35 3.70 1.51 -0.48
C LEU A 35 4.25 0.08 -0.40
N ALA A 36 4.76 -0.47 -1.50
CA ALA A 36 5.42 -1.77 -1.54
C ALA A 36 6.64 -1.86 -0.59
N ARG A 37 7.34 -0.74 -0.36
CA ARG A 37 8.48 -0.69 0.57
C ARG A 37 8.09 -0.92 2.03
N PHE A 38 6.82 -0.66 2.38
CA PHE A 38 6.30 -0.80 3.74
C PHE A 38 5.53 -2.10 3.97
N MET A 39 5.60 -3.08 3.05
CA MET A 39 4.88 -4.35 3.16
C MET A 39 5.27 -5.20 4.38
N HIS A 40 6.50 -5.05 4.89
CA HIS A 40 6.99 -5.82 6.04
C HIS A 40 6.69 -5.16 7.40
N ASN A 41 6.34 -3.86 7.39
CA ASN A 41 5.98 -3.13 8.60
C ASN A 41 4.91 -2.07 8.30
N PRO A 42 3.70 -2.49 7.88
CA PRO A 42 2.67 -1.55 7.48
C PRO A 42 2.11 -0.83 8.71
N THR A 43 1.89 0.48 8.55
CA THR A 43 1.34 1.34 9.61
C THR A 43 -0.05 1.77 9.18
N ARG A 44 -0.95 2.06 10.13
CA ARG A 44 -2.28 2.62 9.81
C ARG A 44 -2.24 3.82 8.85
N LYS A 45 -1.20 4.66 8.94
CA LYS A 45 -0.95 5.75 7.96
C LYS A 45 -0.73 5.22 6.54
N HIS A 46 0.15 4.23 6.37
CA HIS A 46 0.40 3.59 5.07
C HIS A 46 -0.86 2.93 4.51
N MET A 47 -1.63 2.25 5.37
CA MET A 47 -2.91 1.65 4.98
C MET A 47 -3.93 2.70 4.52
N GLY A 48 -4.03 3.84 5.21
CA GLY A 48 -4.90 4.95 4.80
C GLY A 48 -4.52 5.52 3.43
N THR A 49 -3.22 5.67 3.16
CA THR A 49 -2.74 6.10 1.85
C THR A 49 -3.05 5.06 0.77
N ALA A 50 -2.79 3.77 1.03
CA ALA A 50 -3.07 2.69 0.10
C ALA A 50 -4.56 2.62 -0.28
N LYS A 51 -5.47 2.75 0.69
CA LYS A 51 -6.92 2.80 0.46
C LYS A 51 -7.39 4.05 -0.28
N ARG A 52 -6.63 5.15 -0.24
CA ARG A 52 -6.95 6.39 -0.96
C ARG A 52 -6.48 6.37 -2.42
N VAL A 53 -5.45 5.58 -2.71
CA VAL A 53 -4.90 5.41 -4.07
C VAL A 53 -5.68 4.36 -4.86
N LEU A 54 -6.23 3.35 -4.16
CA LEU A 54 -7.13 2.34 -4.73
C LEU A 54 -8.44 2.99 -5.20
#